data_AF-A0A7V4PS34-F1
#
_entry.id   AF-A0A7V4PS34-F1
#
_cell.length_a   1.000
_cell.length_b   1.000
_cell.length_c   1.000
_cell.angle_alpha   90.00
_cell.angle_beta   90.00
_cell.angle_gamma   90.00
#
_symmetry.space_group_name_H-M   'P 1'
#
loop_
_entity.id
_entity.type
_entity.pdbx_description
1 polymer ?
#
loop_
_entity_poly.entity_id
_entity_poly.type
_entity_poly.pdbx_seq_one_letter_code
_entity_poly.pdbx_strand_id
1 'polypeptide(L)' 'MHDDIYDHDHPENFEIHEGEIVTDIEGLEMFSLKSVGIDIGSSTSHLIFSLITLRREGASLSGKFKVTQREVL' A
#
# COMPACT_ATOMS: atom_id res chain seq x y z
N MET A 1 -4.47 22.48 -38.60
CA MET A 1 -3.47 22.11 -37.58
C MET A 1 -4.17 21.10 -36.69
N HIS A 2 -3.61 19.91 -36.48
CA HIS A 2 -4.25 18.82 -35.71
C HIS A 2 -4.01 19.06 -34.22
N ASP A 3 -5.09 19.09 -33.45
CA ASP A 3 -5.18 19.19 -32.00
C ASP A 3 -5.74 17.89 -31.41
N ASP A 4 -4.98 16.81 -31.61
CA ASP A 4 -5.18 15.53 -30.92
C ASP A 4 -4.21 15.42 -29.74
N ILE A 5 -4.61 15.87 -28.56
CA ILE A 5 -3.96 15.45 -27.31
C ILE A 5 -5.06 14.97 -26.37
N TYR A 6 -5.27 13.66 -26.45
CA TYR A 6 -6.04 12.84 -25.54
C TYR A 6 -5.95 13.35 -24.11
N ASP A 7 -7.11 13.76 -23.61
CA ASP A 7 -7.40 13.99 -22.20
C ASP A 7 -7.11 12.66 -21.47
N HIS A 8 -5.96 12.61 -20.80
CA HIS A 8 -5.63 11.49 -19.93
C HIS A 8 -6.52 11.62 -18.70
N ASP A 9 -7.64 10.91 -18.74
CA ASP A 9 -8.58 10.70 -17.63
C ASP A 9 -7.82 9.98 -16.51
N HIS A 10 -7.12 10.74 -15.67
CA HIS A 10 -6.61 10.25 -14.40
C HIS A 10 -7.84 10.02 -13.52
N PRO A 11 -8.17 8.76 -13.13
CA PRO A 11 -9.27 8.56 -12.21
C PRO A 11 -9.02 9.39 -10.96
N GLU A 12 -9.96 10.31 -10.73
CA GLU A 12 -9.91 11.26 -9.64
C GLU A 12 -9.74 10.54 -8.31
N ASN A 13 -8.77 11.04 -7.57
CA ASN A 13 -8.74 11.11 -6.12
C ASN A 13 -8.82 9.77 -5.37
N PHE A 14 -7.66 9.40 -4.82
CA PHE A 14 -7.58 8.52 -3.65
C PHE A 14 -8.41 9.16 -2.52
N GLU A 15 -9.67 8.76 -2.37
CA GLU A 15 -10.55 9.25 -1.31
C GLU A 15 -10.12 8.64 0.02
N ILE A 16 -9.48 9.46 0.86
CA ILE A 16 -9.13 9.10 2.23
C ILE A 16 -10.38 9.27 3.10
N HIS A 17 -10.86 8.19 3.71
CA HIS A 17 -12.10 8.20 4.48
C HIS A 17 -11.89 8.74 5.91
N GLU A 18 -12.94 9.33 6.52
CA GLU A 18 -12.90 9.80 7.91
C GLU A 18 -12.58 8.65 8.88
N GLY A 19 -11.44 8.75 9.58
CA GLY A 19 -10.90 7.71 10.47
C GLY A 19 -9.65 7.00 9.94
N GLU A 20 -9.23 7.30 8.71
CA GLU A 20 -8.02 6.76 8.11
C GLU A 20 -6.79 7.53 8.63
N ILE A 21 -5.95 6.84 9.42
CA ILE A 21 -4.68 7.40 9.88
C ILE A 21 -3.69 7.32 8.72
N VAL A 22 -3.73 8.30 7.82
CA VAL A 22 -2.67 8.49 6.83
C VAL A 22 -1.54 9.24 7.52
N THR A 23 -0.66 8.49 8.20
CA THR A 23 0.63 9.07 8.61
C THR A 23 1.45 9.27 7.37
N ASP A 24 1.86 10.50 7.10
CA ASP A 24 2.90 10.75 6.11
C ASP A 24 4.15 9.95 6.51
N ILE A 25 4.55 9.00 5.65
CA ILE A 25 5.65 8.03 5.94
C ILE A 25 7.00 8.63 5.48
N GLU A 26 7.02 9.89 5.07
CA GLU A 26 8.25 10.59 4.75
C GLU A 26 9.18 10.67 5.97
N GLY A 27 10.36 10.06 5.87
CA GLY A 27 11.36 9.99 6.95
C GLY A 27 11.28 8.76 7.87
N LEU A 28 10.26 7.90 7.76
CA LEU A 28 10.21 6.65 8.52
C LEU A 28 11.03 5.54 7.83
N GLU A 29 12.04 5.02 8.54
CA GLU A 29 12.86 3.88 8.11
C GLU A 29 12.16 2.53 8.39
N MET A 30 11.24 2.51 9.36
CA MET A 30 10.50 1.31 9.78
C MET A 30 9.14 1.70 10.34
N PHE A 31 8.10 0.94 9.97
CA PHE A 31 6.74 1.09 10.50
C PHE A 31 5.96 -0.22 10.39
N SER A 32 4.82 -0.32 11.08
CA SER A 32 3.97 -1.52 11.02
C SER A 32 2.56 -1.20 10.54
N LEU A 33 1.95 -2.13 9.82
CA LEU A 33 0.60 -2.01 9.27
C LEU A 33 -0.25 -3.22 9.67
N LYS A 34 -1.52 -2.98 9.98
CA LYS A 34 -2.53 -4.04 9.95
C LYS A 34 -2.85 -4.34 8.50
N SER A 35 -2.81 -5.62 8.14
CA SER A 35 -2.92 -6.08 6.75
C SER A 35 -3.85 -7.29 6.66
N VAL A 36 -4.41 -7.49 5.47
CA VAL A 36 -5.18 -8.71 5.12
C VAL A 36 -4.56 -9.31 3.87
N GLY A 37 -4.07 -10.54 3.98
CA GLY A 37 -3.70 -11.37 2.84
C GLY A 37 -4.94 -12.06 2.28
N ILE A 38 -5.20 -11.88 0.98
CA ILE A 38 -6.35 -12.45 0.29
C ILE A 38 -5.84 -13.45 -0.74
N ASP A 39 -6.25 -14.70 -0.61
CA ASP A 39 -6.00 -15.77 -1.60
C ASP A 39 -7.34 -16.24 -2.16
N ILE A 40 -7.56 -16.08 -3.46
CA ILE A 40 -8.82 -16.41 -4.13
C ILE A 40 -8.57 -17.58 -5.09
N GLY A 41 -9.01 -18.76 -4.71
CA GLY A 41 -9.12 -19.93 -5.58
C GLY A 41 -10.52 -20.07 -6.17
N SER A 42 -10.68 -20.96 -7.16
CA SER A 42 -11.97 -21.17 -7.84
C SER A 42 -13.08 -21.72 -6.94
N SER A 43 -12.72 -22.44 -5.88
CA SER A 43 -13.68 -23.07 -4.93
C SER A 43 -13.58 -22.52 -3.52
N THR A 44 -12.48 -21.87 -3.16
CA THR A 44 -12.19 -21.42 -1.80
C THR A 44 -11.44 -20.11 -1.81
N SER A 45 -11.79 -19.23 -0.88
CA SER A 45 -11.06 -18.01 -0.59
C SER A 45 -10.51 -18.07 0.82
N HIS A 46 -9.26 -17.68 1.01
CA HIS A 46 -8.62 -17.59 2.32
C HIS A 46 -8.27 -16.15 2.64
N LEU A 47 -8.53 -15.76 3.89
CA LEU A 47 -8.15 -14.46 4.44
C LEU A 47 -7.18 -14.69 5.60
N ILE A 48 -6.12 -13.91 5.64
CA ILE A 48 -5.15 -13.92 6.75
C ILE A 48 -4.97 -12.49 7.23
N PHE A 49 -5.40 -12.22 8.45
CA PHE A 49 -5.14 -10.95 9.12
C PHE A 49 -3.75 -10.99 9.72
N SER A 50 -2.98 -9.92 9.56
CA SER A 50 -1.63 -9.86 10.10
C SER A 50 -1.19 -8.44 10.44
N LEU A 51 -0.40 -8.30 11.49
CA LEU A 51 0.46 -7.14 11.69
C LEU A 51 1.78 -7.39 10.94
N ILE A 52 2.13 -6.56 9.98
CA ILE A 52 3.40 -6.65 9.24
C ILE A 52 4.29 -5.46 9.56
N THR A 53 5.59 -5.71 9.76
CA THR A 53 6.59 -4.66 9.94
C THR A 53 7.39 -4.48 8.66
N LEU A 54 7.31 -3.27 8.10
CA LEU A 54 8.00 -2.85 6.88
C LEU A 54 9.25 -2.08 7.25
N ARG A 55 10.34 -2.36 6.53
CA ARG A 55 11.61 -1.60 6.62
C ARG A 55 12.00 -1.10 5.24
N ARG A 56 12.40 0.17 5.16
CA ARG A 56 12.87 0.80 3.92
C ARG A 56 14.12 0.08 3.40
N GLU A 57 14.16 -0.16 2.10
CA GLU A 57 15.33 -0.71 1.41
C GLU A 57 16.06 0.40 0.66
N GLY A 58 17.28 0.73 1.07
CA GLY A 58 18.10 1.78 0.44
C GLY A 58 18.18 3.06 1.27
N ALA A 59 18.79 4.10 0.71
CA ALA A 59 18.89 5.41 1.35
C ALA A 59 17.56 6.18 1.27
N SER A 60 17.46 7.30 2.00
CA SER A 60 16.24 8.04 2.36
C SER A 60 15.24 8.37 1.24
N LEU A 61 15.62 8.29 -0.05
CA LEU A 61 14.75 8.55 -1.20
C LEU A 61 14.14 7.28 -1.83
N SER A 62 14.38 6.09 -1.26
CA SER A 62 13.84 4.84 -1.79
C SER A 62 12.41 4.60 -1.30
N GLY A 63 11.45 4.48 -2.22
CA GLY A 63 10.07 4.06 -1.92
C GLY A 63 9.90 2.54 -1.77
N LYS A 64 10.99 1.77 -1.75
CA LYS A 64 10.94 0.31 -1.61
C LYS A 64 10.99 -0.09 -0.14
N PHE A 65 10.12 -1.02 0.24
CA PHE A 65 10.08 -1.59 1.58
C PHE A 65 10.03 -3.10 1.50
N LYS A 66 10.68 -3.76 2.46
CA LYS A 66 10.56 -5.21 2.67
C LYS A 66 9.82 -5.51 3.96
N VAL A 67 9.05 -6.58 3.95
CA VAL A 67 8.49 -7.15 5.18
C VAL A 67 9.62 -7.83 5.95
N THR A 68 9.81 -7.42 7.20
CA THR A 68 10.84 -7.97 8.10
C THR A 68 10.25 -8.84 9.21
N GLN A 69 8.98 -8.61 9.55
CA GLN A 69 8.24 -9.42 10.51
C GLN A 69 6.77 -9.50 10.10
N ARG A 70 6.14 -10.64 10.43
CA ARG A 70 4.69 -10.86 10.31
C ARG A 70 4.20 -11.57 11.56
N GLU A 71 3.13 -11.06 12.14
CA GLU A 71 2.35 -11.68 13.22
C GLU A 71 0.93 -11.91 12.73
N VAL A 72 0.42 -13.13 12.84
CA VAL A 72 -0.96 -13.48 12.44
C VAL A 72 -1.92 -13.12 13.56
N LEU A 73 -3.04 -12.48 13.21
CA LEU A 73 -4.08 -11.99 14.14
C LEU A 73 -5.29 -12.92 14.20
#